data_AF-A0A351RV97-F1
#
_entry.id   AF-A0A351RV97-F1
#
_cell.length_a   1.000
_cell.length_b   1.000
_cell.length_c   1.000
_cell.angle_alpha   90.00
_cell.angle_beta   90.00
_cell.angle_gamma   90.00
#
_symmetry.space_group_name_H-M   'P 1'
#
loop_
_entity.id
_entity.type
_entity.pdbx_description
1 polymer ?
#
loop_
_entity_poly.entity_id
_entity_poly.type
_entity_poly.pdbx_seq_one_letter_code
_entity_poly.pdbx_strand_id
1 'polypeptide(L)'
;MNKWKCGVCGYIHDGADAPNKCPKCGAPKEKFEKLPDDKAQLIERSRLTNGLHQKLYTLLDEVSAVCDNGIADNLDPTCMEIFKRMKDCSWTTKQMIKAEIQGHIGKGKWG
;
A
#
# COMPACT_ATOMS: atom_id res chain seq x y z
N MET A 1 -10.81 -10.21 -15.04
CA MET A 1 -10.63 -9.33 -16.22
C MET A 1 -9.16 -9.40 -16.62
N ASN A 2 -8.82 -9.19 -17.90
CA ASN A 2 -7.41 -9.16 -18.31
C ASN A 2 -6.71 -7.94 -17.66
N LYS A 3 -5.39 -8.03 -17.52
CA LYS A 3 -4.55 -6.92 -17.06
C LYS A 3 -3.58 -6.49 -18.14
N TRP A 4 -3.49 -5.19 -18.36
CA TRP A 4 -2.64 -4.59 -19.37
C TRP A 4 -1.65 -3.65 -18.72
N LYS A 5 -0.36 -3.90 -18.88
CA LYS A 5 0.71 -3.07 -18.32
C LYS A 5 1.21 -2.09 -19.36
N CYS A 6 1.22 -0.80 -19.01
CA CYS A 6 1.90 0.21 -19.79
C CYS A 6 3.42 0.00 -19.70
N GLY A 7 4.07 -0.26 -20.84
CA GLY A 7 5.52 -0.42 -20.94
C GLY A 7 6.32 0.87 -20.66
N VAL A 8 5.67 2.03 -20.69
CA VAL A 8 6.32 3.33 -20.41
C VAL A 8 6.37 3.64 -18.91
N CYS A 9 5.24 3.53 -18.21
CA CYS A 9 5.12 4.03 -16.83
C CYS A 9 4.70 2.98 -15.79
N GLY A 10 4.48 1.73 -16.21
CA GLY A 10 4.10 0.61 -15.36
C GLY A 10 2.64 0.58 -14.89
N TYR A 11 1.78 1.52 -15.34
CA TYR A 11 0.35 1.51 -14.99
C TYR A 11 -0.33 0.22 -15.45
N ILE A 12 -1.16 -0.38 -14.58
CA ILE A 12 -1.94 -1.57 -14.88
C ILE A 12 -3.40 -1.19 -15.10
N HIS A 13 -3.90 -1.45 -16.31
CA HIS A 13 -5.30 -1.30 -16.67
C HIS A 13 -6.03 -2.64 -16.54
N ASP A 14 -7.22 -2.62 -15.94
CA ASP A 14 -8.12 -3.77 -15.88
C ASP A 14 -9.21 -3.62 -16.95
N GLY A 15 -9.29 -4.58 -17.86
CA GLY A 15 -10.24 -4.50 -18.95
C GLY A 15 -10.12 -5.69 -19.89
N ALA A 16 -11.09 -5.85 -20.80
CA ALA A 16 -10.95 -6.83 -21.89
C ALA A 16 -9.72 -6.49 -22.76
N ASP A 17 -9.57 -5.19 -23.08
CA ASP A 17 -8.54 -4.61 -23.94
C ASP A 17 -7.77 -3.48 -23.26
N ALA A 18 -6.58 -3.15 -23.80
CA ALA A 18 -5.84 -1.96 -23.39
C ALA A 18 -6.57 -0.66 -23.76
N PRO A 19 -6.41 0.43 -22.96
CA PRO A 19 -7.04 1.70 -23.22
C PRO A 19 -6.34 2.43 -24.39
N ASN A 20 -7.05 3.35 -25.06
CA ASN A 20 -6.49 4.11 -26.19
C ASN A 20 -5.28 4.96 -25.82
N LYS A 21 -5.29 5.52 -24.61
CA LYS A 21 -4.17 6.26 -24.01
C LYS A 21 -4.02 5.85 -22.55
N CYS A 22 -2.77 5.77 -22.09
CA CYS A 22 -2.47 5.53 -20.70
C CYS A 22 -2.94 6.72 -19.84
N PRO A 23 -3.77 6.52 -18.80
CA PRO A 23 -4.27 7.62 -17.97
C PRO A 23 -3.18 8.27 -17.11
N LYS A 24 -2.07 7.57 -16.85
CA LYS A 24 -0.96 8.09 -16.03
C LYS A 24 0.04 8.92 -16.84
N CYS A 25 0.39 8.49 -18.06
CA CYS A 25 1.49 9.09 -18.84
C CYS A 25 1.12 9.48 -20.28
N GLY A 26 -0.10 9.21 -20.73
CA GLY A 26 -0.56 9.54 -22.09
C GLY A 26 -0.03 8.65 -23.22
N ALA A 27 0.84 7.66 -22.92
CA ALA A 27 1.36 6.72 -23.91
C ALA A 27 0.23 6.01 -24.68
N PRO A 28 0.39 5.72 -25.98
CA PRO A 28 -0.67 5.17 -26.80
C PRO A 28 -0.87 3.67 -26.53
N LYS A 29 -2.00 3.11 -27.00
CA LYS A 29 -2.44 1.72 -26.74
C LYS A 29 -1.39 0.67 -27.06
N GLU A 30 -0.58 0.88 -28.10
CA GLU A 30 0.44 -0.05 -28.58
C GLU A 30 1.60 -0.21 -27.59
N LYS A 31 1.72 0.70 -26.61
CA LYS A 31 2.68 0.58 -25.51
C LYS A 31 2.18 -0.30 -24.36
N PHE A 32 1.00 -0.88 -24.46
CA PHE A 32 0.50 -1.81 -23.46
C PHE A 32 0.77 -3.27 -23.83
N GLU A 33 1.16 -4.04 -22.83
CA GLU A 33 1.34 -5.49 -22.93
C GLU A 33 0.32 -6.19 -22.03
N LYS A 34 -0.36 -7.21 -22.56
CA LYS A 34 -1.22 -8.07 -21.75
C LYS A 34 -0.35 -8.91 -20.82
N LEU A 35 -0.68 -8.90 -19.53
CA LEU A 35 0.01 -9.73 -18.55
C LEU A 35 -0.48 -11.18 -18.61
N PRO A 36 0.41 -12.16 -18.41
CA PRO A 36 0.04 -13.55 -18.15
C PRO A 36 -0.90 -13.68 -16.96
N ASP A 37 -1.77 -14.69 -16.97
CA ASP A 37 -2.82 -14.86 -15.97
C ASP A 37 -2.27 -15.08 -14.55
N ASP A 38 -1.15 -15.80 -14.41
CA ASP A 38 -0.48 -16.03 -13.13
C ASP A 38 0.04 -14.70 -12.53
N LYS A 39 0.64 -13.84 -13.36
CA LYS A 39 1.06 -12.50 -12.96
C LYS A 39 -0.13 -11.61 -12.64
N ALA A 40 -1.20 -11.70 -13.42
CA ALA A 40 -2.40 -10.91 -13.20
C ALA A 40 -3.06 -11.26 -11.86
N GLN A 41 -3.12 -12.55 -11.50
CA GLN A 41 -3.64 -13.02 -10.23
C GLN A 41 -2.79 -12.55 -9.04
N LEU A 42 -1.46 -12.58 -9.16
CA LEU A 42 -0.57 -12.06 -8.13
C LEU A 42 -0.78 -10.57 -7.88
N ILE A 43 -0.97 -9.77 -8.94
CA ILE A 43 -1.28 -8.33 -8.82
C ILE A 43 -2.59 -8.13 -8.08
N GLU A 44 -3.66 -8.88 -8.39
CA GLU A 44 -4.93 -8.75 -7.66
C GLU A 44 -4.78 -9.02 -6.18
N ARG A 45 -4.08 -10.11 -5.83
CA ARG A 45 -3.85 -10.45 -4.43
C ARG A 45 -3.03 -9.37 -3.72
N SER A 46 -2.00 -8.85 -4.38
CA SER A 46 -1.19 -7.77 -3.81
C SER A 46 -1.97 -6.47 -3.68
N ARG A 47 -2.86 -6.11 -4.60
CA ARG A 47 -3.76 -4.94 -4.46
C ARG A 47 -4.62 -5.02 -3.21
N LEU A 48 -5.26 -6.16 -2.97
CA LEU A 48 -6.04 -6.39 -1.77
C LEU A 48 -5.20 -6.19 -0.52
N THR A 49 -4.06 -6.90 -0.41
CA THR A 49 -3.20 -6.81 0.77
C THR A 49 -2.60 -5.42 0.95
N ASN A 50 -2.22 -4.72 -0.13
CA ASN A 50 -1.71 -3.35 -0.07
C ASN A 50 -2.79 -2.38 0.42
N GLY A 51 -4.05 -2.53 -0.01
CA GLY A 51 -5.17 -1.75 0.50
C GLY A 51 -5.41 -1.99 1.99
N LEU A 52 -5.33 -3.24 2.44
CA LEU A 52 -5.42 -3.58 3.87
C LEU A 52 -4.26 -2.98 4.67
N HIS A 53 -3.03 -3.06 4.16
CA HIS A 53 -1.87 -2.43 4.76
C HIS A 53 -2.00 -0.92 4.86
N GLN A 54 -2.52 -0.25 3.83
CA GLN A 54 -2.76 1.18 3.86
C GLN A 54 -3.83 1.54 4.90
N LYS A 55 -4.92 0.79 4.99
CA LYS A 55 -5.94 0.98 6.03
C LYS A 55 -5.35 0.79 7.44
N LEU A 56 -4.57 -0.28 7.63
CA LEU A 56 -3.88 -0.53 8.90
C LEU A 56 -2.91 0.61 9.24
N TYR A 57 -2.16 1.11 8.27
CA TYR A 57 -1.25 2.24 8.45
C TYR A 57 -1.99 3.47 8.99
N THR A 58 -3.14 3.82 8.40
CA THR A 58 -3.98 4.94 8.86
C THR A 58 -4.49 4.71 10.29
N LEU A 59 -4.95 3.51 10.62
CA LEU A 59 -5.38 3.20 11.99
C LEU A 59 -4.24 3.33 13.00
N LEU A 60 -3.02 2.95 12.63
CA LEU A 60 -1.84 3.11 13.49
C LEU A 60 -1.44 4.58 13.67
N ASP A 61 -1.69 5.45 12.68
CA ASP A 61 -1.56 6.89 12.84
C ASP A 61 -2.58 7.44 13.84
N GLU A 62 -3.84 7.00 13.77
CA GLU A 62 -4.87 7.38 14.75
C GLU A 62 -4.52 6.91 16.17
N VAL A 63 -4.03 5.67 16.31
CA VAL A 63 -3.52 5.16 17.60
C VAL A 63 -2.38 6.04 18.12
N SER A 64 -1.45 6.45 17.24
CA SER A 64 -0.33 7.32 17.63
C SER A 64 -0.83 8.67 18.14
N ALA A 65 -1.83 9.27 17.49
CA ALA A 65 -2.44 10.53 17.92
C ALA A 65 -3.16 10.41 19.28
N VAL A 66 -3.85 9.30 19.53
CA VAL A 66 -4.43 9.02 20.86
C VAL A 66 -3.34 8.91 21.92
N CYS A 67 -2.24 8.21 21.61
CA CYS A 67 -1.12 8.08 22.52
C CYS A 67 -0.44 9.42 22.81
N ASP A 68 -0.33 10.31 21.82
CA ASP A 68 0.22 11.66 22.01
C ASP A 68 -0.60 12.48 23.01
N ASN A 69 -1.92 12.44 22.90
CA ASN A 69 -2.80 13.10 23.86
C ASN A 69 -2.66 12.50 25.27
N GLY A 70 -2.59 11.17 25.37
CA GLY A 70 -2.41 10.49 26.65
C GLY A 70 -1.06 10.76 27.32
N ILE A 71 0.02 10.86 26.54
CA ILE A 71 1.35 11.25 27.03
C ILE A 71 1.34 12.72 27.48
N ALA A 72 0.67 13.60 26.72
CA ALA A 72 0.57 15.02 27.07
C ALA A 72 -0.23 15.26 28.35
N ASP A 73 -1.26 14.45 28.62
CA ASP A 73 -2.06 14.52 29.84
C ASP A 73 -1.25 14.17 31.10
N ASN A 74 -0.30 13.21 30.99
CA ASN A 74 0.67 12.86 32.05
C ASN A 74 0.02 12.62 33.43
N LEU A 75 -1.09 11.87 33.47
CA LEU A 75 -1.82 11.58 34.70
C LEU A 75 -0.97 10.85 35.75
N ASP A 76 -0.35 9.73 35.35
CA ASP A 76 0.52 8.93 36.21
C ASP A 76 1.56 8.12 35.39
N PRO A 77 2.64 7.63 36.03
CA PRO A 77 3.71 6.92 35.33
C PRO A 77 3.26 5.66 34.59
N THR A 78 2.33 4.88 35.16
CA THR A 78 1.88 3.62 34.56
C THR A 78 1.07 3.89 33.29
N CYS A 79 0.16 4.87 33.36
CA CYS A 79 -0.62 5.31 32.20
C CYS A 79 0.28 5.82 31.07
N MET A 80 1.27 6.66 31.40
CA MET A 80 2.25 7.17 30.45
C MET A 80 3.03 6.05 29.75
N GLU A 81 3.50 5.04 30.48
CA GLU A 81 4.26 3.94 29.89
C GLU A 81 3.43 3.11 28.91
N ILE A 82 2.12 2.94 29.14
CA ILE A 82 1.22 2.27 28.19
C ILE A 82 1.15 3.05 26.87
N PHE A 83 0.94 4.37 26.93
CA PHE A 83 0.86 5.20 25.73
C PHE A 83 2.19 5.26 24.97
N LYS A 84 3.33 5.42 25.66
CA LYS A 84 4.66 5.39 25.03
C LYS A 84 4.89 4.06 24.30
N ARG A 85 4.64 2.94 24.98
CA ARG A 85 4.80 1.60 24.39
C ARG A 85 3.93 1.44 23.15
N MET A 86 2.66 1.82 23.22
CA MET A 86 1.75 1.67 22.08
C MET A 86 2.14 2.58 20.90
N LYS A 87 2.61 3.80 21.17
CA LYS A 87 3.14 4.71 20.15
C LYS A 87 4.35 4.11 19.43
N ASP A 88 5.30 3.54 20.18
CA ASP A 88 6.50 2.90 19.62
C ASP A 88 6.16 1.65 18.79
N CYS A 89 5.25 0.82 19.29
CA CYS A 89 4.72 -0.33 18.54
C CYS A 89 4.08 0.13 17.23
N SER A 90 3.21 1.14 17.29
CA SER A 90 2.51 1.67 16.11
C SER A 90 3.48 2.20 15.07
N TRP A 91 4.49 2.97 15.50
CA TRP A 91 5.54 3.47 14.62
C TRP A 91 6.30 2.33 13.93
N THR A 92 6.73 1.33 14.70
CA THR A 92 7.50 0.19 14.18
C THR A 92 6.70 -0.61 13.16
N THR A 93 5.44 -0.93 13.47
CA THR A 93 4.55 -1.66 12.55
C THR A 93 4.32 -0.89 11.25
N LYS A 94 4.17 0.45 11.31
CA LYS A 94 4.09 1.28 10.11
C LYS A 94 5.32 1.16 9.21
N GLN A 95 6.52 1.04 9.76
CA GLN A 95 7.74 0.83 8.95
C GLN A 95 7.78 -0.58 8.35
N MET A 96 7.35 -1.60 9.10
CA MET A 96 7.23 -2.97 8.58
C MET A 96 6.27 -3.05 7.39
N ILE A 97 5.12 -2.36 7.48
CA ILE A 97 4.15 -2.26 6.38
C ILE A 97 4.81 -1.67 5.13
N LYS A 98 5.55 -0.56 5.27
CA LYS A 98 6.26 0.07 4.14
C LYS A 98 7.29 -0.87 3.52
N ALA A 99 8.05 -1.59 4.34
CA ALA A 99 9.04 -2.56 3.88
C ALA A 99 8.39 -3.72 3.09
N GLU A 100 7.24 -4.24 3.54
CA GLU A 100 6.53 -5.30 2.82
C GLU A 100 5.98 -4.81 1.46
N ILE A 101 5.38 -3.62 1.43
CA ILE A 101 4.90 -3.00 0.18
C ILE A 101 6.06 -2.83 -0.82
N GLN A 102 7.22 -2.36 -0.36
CA GLN A 102 8.42 -2.29 -1.20
C GLN A 102 8.83 -3.68 -1.72
N GLY A 103 8.71 -4.72 -0.90
CA GLY A 103 8.91 -6.11 -1.31
C GLY A 103 7.94 -6.57 -2.42
N HIS A 104 6.67 -6.19 -2.35
CA HIS A 104 5.69 -6.44 -3.42
C HIS A 104 6.10 -5.76 -4.74
N ILE A 105 6.50 -4.49 -4.67
CA ILE A 105 6.96 -3.70 -5.82
C ILE A 105 8.19 -4.34 -6.45
N GLY A 106 9.21 -4.66 -5.66
CA GLY A 106 10.46 -5.27 -6.15
C GLY A 106 10.26 -6.64 -6.82
N LYS A 107 9.24 -7.40 -6.39
CA LYS A 107 8.88 -8.70 -6.99
C LYS A 107 7.94 -8.59 -8.20
N GLY A 108 7.61 -7.38 -8.64
CA GLY A 108 6.69 -7.13 -9.74
C GLY A 108 5.23 -7.52 -9.44
N LYS A 109 4.86 -7.63 -8.17
CA LYS A 109 3.49 -7.90 -7.70
C LYS A 109 2.78 -6.59 -7.36
N TRP A 110 2.91 -5.60 -8.24
CA TRP A 110 2.41 -4.24 -8.01
C TRP A 110 1.70 -3.71 -9.25
N GLY A 111 0.62 -2.97 -9.04
CA GLY A 111 -0.21 -2.41 -10.08
C GLY A 111 -1.56 -1.97 -9.56
#